data_AF-A0A4V4KQQ2-F1
#
_entry.id   AF-A0A4V4KQQ2-F1
#
_cell.length_a   1.000
_cell.length_b   1.000
_cell.length_c   1.000
_cell.angle_alpha   90.00
_cell.angle_beta   90.00
_cell.angle_gamma   90.00
#
_symmetry.space_group_name_H-M   'P 1'
#
loop_
_entity.id
_entity.type
_entity.pdbx_description
1 polymer ?
#
loop_
_entity_poly.entity_id
_entity_poly.type
_entity_poly.pdbx_seq_one_letter_code
_entity_poly.pdbx_strand_id
1 'polypeptide(L)'
;MRLVIAIMFPIHVCHFTSRLSMSPVHSLLFAVAASTVSTLAIPILQPTDVLRLSPDGSFQLSIFSDLHFGEAEDTLWGPLQDVKSARVMNSVLDTENNTGLVVLNGDLITGENTFLHNSTKYLDAVVAPLVHRGMSWASTYGNHDSDFNISRQGIFEQESRYSLSRTKNMVSSSDAGVSNYYLPVYGNDSAVPEFLLWFFDSRGGNYFQQSSSSSESVPQPNWVAQSVVDWFTETRSALEKKHNRVVPSVAFVHIPVNAMAAFQAQGVDTHREPGINDDNPLAQQGSASGQGDVSGAVFTYNGQDIPFMQALLDTKGLKAVFSGHDHGDDWCFRWDSKLKGMNLTGNGLDLCFDRRSGYGGYGSWTRGSRQVVLRKGKDDVQTWVRLEDGSSSGKVTLNGTYGQDSYPSVKA
;
A
#
# COMPACT_ATOMS: atom_id res chain seq x y z
N MET A 1 -8.32 64.66 -24.68
CA MET A 1 -6.97 65.23 -24.50
C MET A 1 -6.04 64.10 -24.07
N ARG A 2 -4.91 63.76 -24.71
CA ARG A 2 -4.27 64.06 -26.02
C ARG A 2 -3.73 62.68 -26.53
N LEU A 3 -3.63 62.26 -27.79
CA LEU A 3 -3.36 62.85 -29.13
C LEU A 3 -1.89 63.29 -29.38
N VAL A 4 -1.09 62.67 -30.25
CA VAL A 4 -1.15 61.31 -30.88
C VAL A 4 0.27 60.68 -30.78
N ILE A 5 1.01 60.03 -31.71
CA ILE A 5 0.97 59.63 -33.15
C ILE A 5 1.72 58.27 -33.27
N ALA A 6 1.44 57.43 -34.29
CA ALA A 6 2.29 56.31 -34.72
C ALA A 6 2.45 56.30 -36.26
N ILE A 7 3.55 55.76 -36.83
CA ILE A 7 3.74 55.51 -38.28
C ILE A 7 4.87 54.48 -38.55
N MET A 8 4.90 53.91 -39.75
CA MET A 8 5.53 52.64 -40.15
C MET A 8 6.88 52.76 -40.90
N PHE A 9 7.64 51.65 -40.93
CA PHE A 9 8.40 51.00 -42.06
C PHE A 9 8.97 51.84 -43.24
N PRO A 10 10.17 51.50 -43.75
CA PRO A 10 10.25 50.41 -44.75
C PRO A 10 11.48 49.47 -44.68
N ILE A 11 11.37 48.36 -45.42
CA ILE A 11 12.40 47.35 -45.70
C ILE A 11 13.29 47.81 -46.86
N HIS A 12 14.58 47.41 -46.89
CA HIS A 12 15.33 47.24 -48.15
C HIS A 12 16.30 46.04 -48.09
N VAL A 13 16.60 45.48 -49.26
CA VAL A 13 17.38 44.24 -49.45
C VAL A 13 18.64 44.54 -50.28
N CYS A 14 19.75 43.85 -50.00
CA CYS A 14 20.85 43.69 -50.96
C CYS A 14 21.47 42.29 -50.84
N HIS A 15 21.53 41.57 -51.95
CA HIS A 15 22.45 40.44 -52.14
C HIS A 15 23.84 40.97 -52.49
N PHE A 16 24.89 40.22 -52.14
CA PHE A 16 26.06 40.12 -53.00
C PHE A 16 26.59 38.68 -53.01
N THR A 17 27.14 38.26 -54.14
CA THR A 17 27.62 36.90 -54.39
C THR A 17 29.05 36.92 -54.90
N SER A 18 29.86 35.94 -54.49
CA SER A 18 31.01 35.44 -55.25
C SER A 18 31.53 34.12 -54.66
N ARG A 19 32.26 33.34 -55.47
CA ARG A 19 32.86 32.04 -55.12
C ARG A 19 34.39 32.11 -55.33
N LEU A 20 35.06 30.98 -55.06
CA LEU A 20 36.46 30.64 -55.36
C LEU A 20 37.46 31.19 -54.32
N SER A 21 38.61 30.54 -54.04
CA SER A 21 39.23 29.38 -54.71
C SER A 21 39.82 28.37 -53.71
N MET A 22 40.16 27.17 -54.17
CA MET A 22 40.90 26.14 -53.41
C MET A 22 42.35 26.02 -53.89
N SER A 23 43.31 25.83 -52.96
CA SER A 23 44.46 24.92 -53.15
C SER A 23 45.22 24.69 -51.83
N PRO A 24 45.98 23.59 -51.69
CA PRO A 24 46.42 23.09 -50.37
C PRO A 24 47.92 23.33 -50.07
N VAL A 25 48.29 23.24 -48.79
CA VAL A 25 49.65 22.97 -48.33
C VAL A 25 49.60 21.91 -47.22
N HIS A 26 50.40 20.85 -47.33
CA HIS A 26 50.59 19.85 -46.26
C HIS A 26 51.62 20.35 -45.24
N SER A 27 51.43 20.08 -43.94
CA SER A 27 52.54 19.70 -43.04
C SER A 27 52.09 19.12 -41.70
N LEU A 28 52.61 17.91 -41.44
CA LEU A 28 52.96 17.25 -40.17
C LEU A 28 51.95 17.17 -39.00
N LEU A 29 51.92 15.97 -38.43
CA LEU A 29 51.28 15.66 -37.15
C LEU A 29 52.08 16.26 -35.99
N PHE A 30 51.37 16.70 -34.94
CA PHE A 30 51.78 16.45 -33.57
C PHE A 30 50.61 15.84 -32.81
N ALA A 31 50.75 14.58 -32.39
CA ALA A 31 49.74 13.90 -31.60
C ALA A 31 49.95 14.22 -30.11
N VAL A 32 49.00 14.94 -29.50
CA VAL A 32 48.88 15.06 -28.04
C VAL A 32 47.64 14.29 -27.63
N ALA A 33 47.84 13.13 -27.01
CA ALA A 33 46.75 12.27 -26.56
C ALA A 33 46.09 12.87 -25.31
N ALA A 34 44.98 13.60 -25.51
CA ALA A 34 44.14 14.07 -24.41
C ALA A 34 43.37 12.87 -23.81
N SER A 35 43.95 12.24 -22.80
CA SER A 35 43.40 11.05 -22.14
C SER A 35 42.22 11.40 -21.23
N THR A 36 41.02 11.52 -21.81
CA THR A 36 39.77 11.64 -21.06
C THR A 36 39.39 10.30 -20.43
N VAL A 37 39.94 10.02 -19.24
CA VAL A 37 39.54 8.88 -18.41
C VAL A 37 38.15 9.16 -17.83
N SER A 38 37.11 8.79 -18.57
CA SER A 38 35.72 8.91 -18.14
C SER A 38 35.27 7.62 -17.43
N THR A 39 35.43 7.58 -16.12
CA THR A 39 35.07 6.44 -15.25
C THR A 39 34.15 6.87 -14.12
N LEU A 40 33.30 5.94 -13.64
CA LEU A 40 32.11 6.11 -12.77
C LEU A 40 30.83 6.49 -13.55
N ALA A 41 29.68 5.81 -13.44
CA ALA A 41 29.31 4.43 -13.03
C ALA A 41 27.94 4.13 -13.71
N ILE A 42 27.65 2.97 -14.32
CA ILE A 42 27.25 1.67 -13.73
C ILE A 42 26.15 1.81 -12.64
N PRO A 43 24.99 1.10 -12.69
CA PRO A 43 24.48 0.15 -13.70
C PRO A 43 23.17 0.61 -14.40
N ILE A 44 22.63 -0.25 -15.27
CA ILE A 44 21.30 -0.10 -15.88
C ILE A 44 20.20 -0.35 -14.83
N LEU A 45 19.21 0.54 -14.76
CA LEU A 45 18.00 0.37 -13.94
C LEU A 45 17.04 -0.66 -14.58
N GLN A 46 17.25 -1.95 -14.30
CA GLN A 46 16.19 -2.97 -14.31
C GLN A 46 16.46 -4.04 -13.23
N PRO A 47 16.18 -3.77 -11.95
CA PRO A 47 15.82 -4.84 -11.03
C PRO A 47 14.54 -5.48 -11.59
N THR A 48 14.57 -6.79 -11.88
CA THR A 48 13.58 -7.42 -12.78
C THR A 48 12.13 -7.12 -12.39
N ASP A 49 11.28 -6.82 -13.37
CA ASP A 49 9.86 -6.46 -13.19
C ASP A 49 9.02 -7.52 -12.44
N VAL A 50 9.59 -8.71 -12.23
CA VAL A 50 8.99 -9.89 -11.61
C VAL A 50 9.47 -10.04 -10.16
N LEU A 51 8.55 -10.16 -9.21
CA LEU A 51 8.87 -10.53 -7.83
C LEU A 51 9.35 -11.98 -7.75
N ARG A 52 10.39 -12.23 -6.96
CA ARG A 52 11.05 -13.55 -6.88
C ARG A 52 11.33 -13.99 -5.45
N LEU A 53 11.33 -15.30 -5.23
CA LEU A 53 11.78 -15.91 -3.99
C LEU A 53 13.28 -15.66 -3.76
N SER A 54 13.66 -15.51 -2.48
CA SER A 54 15.04 -15.58 -2.02
C SER A 54 15.66 -16.96 -2.33
N PRO A 55 17.01 -17.09 -2.34
CA PRO A 55 17.68 -18.37 -2.65
C PRO A 55 17.35 -19.54 -1.69
N ASP A 56 16.85 -19.27 -0.48
CA ASP A 56 16.36 -20.29 0.47
C ASP A 56 14.92 -20.76 0.17
N GLY A 57 14.27 -20.20 -0.85
CA GLY A 57 12.87 -20.45 -1.19
C GLY A 57 11.85 -19.66 -0.35
N SER A 58 12.29 -18.66 0.42
CA SER A 58 11.40 -17.75 1.15
C SER A 58 11.00 -16.51 0.34
N PHE A 59 10.00 -15.78 0.82
CA PHE A 59 9.69 -14.43 0.41
C PHE A 59 9.21 -13.63 1.63
N GLN A 60 9.93 -12.56 1.97
CA GLN A 60 9.58 -11.69 3.10
C GLN A 60 8.89 -10.41 2.63
N LEU A 61 7.84 -10.04 3.36
CA LEU A 61 7.14 -8.76 3.28
C LEU A 61 7.39 -7.95 4.55
N SER A 62 7.50 -6.64 4.41
CA SER A 62 7.30 -5.67 5.50
C SER A 62 6.04 -4.87 5.18
N ILE A 63 5.01 -4.98 6.02
CA ILE A 63 3.73 -4.30 5.86
C ILE A 63 3.72 -3.09 6.79
N PHE A 64 3.58 -1.89 6.22
CA PHE A 64 3.39 -0.64 6.95
C PHE A 64 1.97 -0.15 6.70
N SER A 65 1.30 0.25 7.76
CA SER A 65 -0.10 0.69 7.76
C SER A 65 -0.22 1.97 8.56
N ASP A 66 -1.24 2.77 8.29
CA ASP A 66 -1.66 3.87 9.16
C ASP A 66 -0.50 4.87 9.39
N LEU A 67 0.13 5.28 8.29
CA LEU A 67 1.31 6.14 8.27
C LEU A 67 0.96 7.62 8.49
N HIS A 68 -0.25 8.03 8.07
CA HIS A 68 -0.88 9.32 8.37
C HIS A 68 0.02 10.55 8.11
N PHE A 69 0.68 10.59 6.94
CA PHE A 69 1.45 11.77 6.56
C PHE A 69 0.53 12.97 6.29
N GLY A 70 0.98 14.17 6.66
CA GLY A 70 0.23 15.41 6.42
C GLY A 70 -0.95 15.67 7.37
N GLU A 71 -1.09 14.90 8.45
CA GLU A 71 -1.99 15.25 9.56
C GLU A 71 -1.59 16.62 10.14
N ALA A 72 -2.55 17.52 10.37
CA ALA A 72 -2.36 18.86 10.91
C ALA A 72 -1.19 19.65 10.26
N GLU A 73 -1.08 19.63 8.92
CA GLU A 73 0.06 20.20 8.18
C GLU A 73 0.28 21.71 8.36
N ASP A 74 -0.75 22.46 8.74
CA ASP A 74 -0.68 23.90 9.02
C ASP A 74 -0.03 24.20 10.39
N THR A 75 0.16 23.17 11.22
CA THR A 75 0.78 23.25 12.54
C THR A 75 2.28 22.93 12.52
N LEU A 76 2.98 23.31 13.60
CA LEU A 76 4.35 22.83 13.85
C LEU A 76 4.41 21.38 14.34
N TRP A 77 3.25 20.72 14.58
CA TRP A 77 3.19 19.36 15.10
C TRP A 77 3.12 18.31 13.99
N GLY A 78 2.33 18.55 12.93
CA GLY A 78 2.12 17.61 11.82
C GLY A 78 3.42 17.16 11.12
N PRO A 79 4.21 18.09 10.56
CA PRO A 79 5.48 17.77 9.91
C PRO A 79 6.54 17.14 10.83
N LEU A 80 6.39 17.27 12.16
CA LEU A 80 7.23 16.55 13.13
C LEU A 80 6.78 15.10 13.36
N GLN A 81 5.56 14.73 13.00
CA GLN A 81 5.13 13.33 12.98
C GLN A 81 5.58 12.64 11.69
N ASP A 82 5.46 13.28 10.52
CA ASP A 82 5.96 12.76 9.23
C ASP A 82 7.43 12.29 9.33
N VAL A 83 8.28 13.13 9.94
CA VAL A 83 9.72 12.85 10.16
C VAL A 83 9.93 11.64 11.09
N LYS A 84 9.00 11.36 12.01
CA LYS A 84 9.05 10.15 12.86
C LYS A 84 8.47 8.93 12.14
N SER A 85 7.35 9.04 11.43
CA SER A 85 6.81 7.98 10.57
C SER A 85 7.89 7.49 9.59
N ALA A 86 8.59 8.41 8.93
CA ALA A 86 9.75 8.10 8.10
C ALA A 86 10.87 7.42 8.92
N ARG A 87 11.17 7.85 10.15
CA ARG A 87 12.16 7.19 11.02
C ARG A 87 11.79 5.75 11.37
N VAL A 88 10.52 5.45 11.65
CA VAL A 88 10.02 4.08 11.88
C VAL A 88 10.31 3.23 10.64
N MET A 89 9.93 3.70 9.45
CA MET A 89 10.19 3.00 8.19
C MET A 89 11.69 2.74 7.98
N ASN A 90 12.56 3.71 8.28
CA ASN A 90 14.00 3.51 8.22
C ASN A 90 14.47 2.42 9.21
N SER A 91 14.12 2.53 10.50
CA SER A 91 14.56 1.61 11.56
C SER A 91 14.13 0.15 11.32
N VAL A 92 12.87 -0.04 10.88
CA VAL A 92 12.35 -1.36 10.50
C VAL A 92 13.13 -1.94 9.32
N LEU A 93 13.29 -1.18 8.23
CA LEU A 93 13.91 -1.69 7.00
C LEU A 93 15.43 -1.89 7.12
N ASP A 94 16.09 -1.14 8.00
CA ASP A 94 17.51 -1.36 8.33
C ASP A 94 17.70 -2.64 9.17
N THR A 95 16.65 -3.10 9.87
CA THR A 95 16.64 -4.37 10.62
C THR A 95 16.19 -5.56 9.74
N GLU A 96 15.15 -5.38 8.93
CA GLU A 96 14.48 -6.42 8.15
C GLU A 96 15.02 -6.50 6.71
N ASN A 97 16.35 -6.63 6.60
CA ASN A 97 17.11 -6.51 5.35
C ASN A 97 16.86 -7.60 4.29
N ASN A 98 15.96 -8.57 4.54
CA ASN A 98 15.58 -9.64 3.60
C ASN A 98 14.24 -9.38 2.89
N THR A 99 13.57 -8.25 3.18
CA THR A 99 12.27 -7.91 2.58
C THR A 99 12.33 -7.76 1.07
N GLY A 100 11.61 -8.64 0.35
CA GLY A 100 11.51 -8.68 -1.10
C GLY A 100 10.43 -7.78 -1.70
N LEU A 101 9.48 -7.32 -0.87
CA LEU A 101 8.46 -6.33 -1.21
C LEU A 101 8.01 -5.61 0.07
N VAL A 102 7.96 -4.28 0.02
CA VAL A 102 7.24 -3.49 1.05
C VAL A 102 5.76 -3.38 0.67
N VAL A 103 4.87 -3.63 1.62
CA VAL A 103 3.43 -3.38 1.45
C VAL A 103 3.08 -2.11 2.22
N LEU A 104 2.30 -1.23 1.61
CA LEU A 104 1.71 -0.05 2.24
C LEU A 104 0.19 -0.27 2.32
N ASN A 105 -0.33 -0.71 3.47
CA ASN A 105 -1.70 -1.23 3.58
C ASN A 105 -2.74 -0.16 3.98
N GLY A 106 -2.73 0.97 3.28
CA GLY A 106 -3.67 2.08 3.45
C GLY A 106 -3.37 3.06 4.59
N ASP A 107 -4.15 4.13 4.61
CA ASP A 107 -4.02 5.35 5.42
C ASP A 107 -2.59 5.91 5.38
N LEU A 108 -2.13 6.13 4.14
CA LEU A 108 -0.82 6.68 3.83
C LEU A 108 -0.75 8.18 4.14
N ILE A 109 -1.84 8.89 3.84
CA ILE A 109 -1.99 10.34 3.95
C ILE A 109 -3.29 10.65 4.70
N THR A 110 -3.25 11.61 5.63
CA THR A 110 -4.44 12.09 6.35
C THR A 110 -5.19 13.11 5.49
N GLY A 111 -5.91 12.61 4.48
CA GLY A 111 -6.45 13.40 3.36
C GLY A 111 -7.28 14.62 3.76
N GLU A 112 -8.15 14.47 4.74
CA GLU A 112 -9.04 15.52 5.25
C GLU A 112 -8.31 16.64 6.01
N ASN A 113 -7.07 16.40 6.45
CA ASN A 113 -6.19 17.41 7.05
C ASN A 113 -5.35 18.17 6.02
N THR A 114 -5.10 17.58 4.84
CA THR A 114 -4.23 18.17 3.81
C THR A 114 -4.97 19.11 2.84
N PHE A 115 -4.30 20.11 2.27
CA PHE A 115 -4.89 21.02 1.30
C PHE A 115 -4.99 20.39 -0.10
N LEU A 116 -6.09 20.70 -0.80
CA LEU A 116 -6.36 20.28 -2.18
C LEU A 116 -5.21 20.53 -3.20
N HIS A 117 -4.30 21.46 -2.94
CA HIS A 117 -3.25 21.86 -3.88
C HIS A 117 -1.91 21.11 -3.72
N ASN A 118 -1.66 20.49 -2.56
CA ASN A 118 -0.43 19.77 -2.25
C ASN A 118 -0.65 18.32 -1.80
N SER A 119 -1.85 17.95 -1.33
CA SER A 119 -2.17 16.67 -0.68
C SER A 119 -1.44 15.43 -1.23
N THR A 120 -1.56 15.12 -2.52
CA THR A 120 -0.92 13.92 -3.11
C THR A 120 0.62 13.94 -3.10
N LYS A 121 1.26 15.07 -2.79
CA LYS A 121 2.71 15.20 -2.59
C LYS A 121 3.21 14.58 -1.30
N TYR A 122 2.35 14.33 -0.31
CA TYR A 122 2.76 13.57 0.87
C TYR A 122 3.19 12.15 0.53
N LEU A 123 2.70 11.56 -0.57
CA LEU A 123 3.21 10.29 -1.07
C LEU A 123 4.72 10.33 -1.38
N ASP A 124 5.22 11.44 -1.92
CA ASP A 124 6.64 11.60 -2.27
C ASP A 124 7.53 11.55 -1.00
N ALA A 125 6.97 11.85 0.18
CA ALA A 125 7.60 11.67 1.49
C ALA A 125 7.39 10.26 2.06
N VAL A 126 6.17 9.69 1.95
CA VAL A 126 5.84 8.31 2.35
C VAL A 126 6.80 7.30 1.70
N VAL A 127 7.05 7.41 0.40
CA VAL A 127 7.87 6.44 -0.34
C VAL A 127 9.37 6.76 -0.32
N ALA A 128 9.79 7.92 0.20
CA ALA A 128 11.19 8.32 0.23
C ALA A 128 12.13 7.30 0.93
N PRO A 129 11.78 6.67 2.08
CA PRO A 129 12.60 5.62 2.68
C PRO A 129 12.80 4.39 1.78
N LEU A 130 11.87 4.14 0.86
CA LEU A 130 11.86 2.99 -0.06
C LEU A 130 12.68 3.32 -1.32
N VAL A 131 12.43 4.50 -1.90
CA VAL A 131 13.16 5.03 -3.06
C VAL A 131 14.64 5.19 -2.76
N HIS A 132 15.02 5.71 -1.58
CA HIS A 132 16.43 5.83 -1.18
C HIS A 132 17.14 4.48 -0.99
N ARG A 133 16.39 3.40 -0.70
CA ARG A 133 16.93 2.03 -0.60
C ARG A 133 16.84 1.23 -1.92
N GLY A 134 16.19 1.78 -2.95
CA GLY A 134 15.90 1.05 -4.19
C GLY A 134 14.89 -0.10 -4.01
N MET A 135 14.11 -0.10 -2.93
CA MET A 135 13.15 -1.16 -2.62
C MET A 135 11.86 -0.96 -3.40
N SER A 136 11.34 -2.02 -4.02
CA SER A 136 10.01 -1.98 -4.64
C SER A 136 8.91 -2.19 -3.62
N TRP A 137 7.76 -1.55 -3.84
CA TRP A 137 6.59 -1.62 -2.96
C TRP A 137 5.28 -1.84 -3.70
N ALA A 138 4.21 -2.12 -2.96
CA ALA A 138 2.85 -2.30 -3.45
C ALA A 138 1.85 -1.79 -2.41
N SER A 139 0.87 -1.00 -2.83
CA SER A 139 -0.03 -0.28 -1.92
C SER A 139 -1.48 -0.75 -2.04
N THR A 140 -2.21 -0.82 -0.92
CA THR A 140 -3.66 -0.54 -0.87
C THR A 140 -3.84 0.92 -0.41
N TYR A 141 -5.06 1.43 -0.48
CA TYR A 141 -5.40 2.75 0.06
C TYR A 141 -6.53 2.61 1.09
N GLY A 142 -6.46 3.40 2.16
CA GLY A 142 -7.41 3.39 3.27
C GLY A 142 -8.48 4.47 3.14
N ASN A 143 -9.21 4.71 4.23
CA ASN A 143 -10.27 5.72 4.30
C ASN A 143 -9.74 7.15 4.22
N HIS A 144 -8.65 7.48 4.91
CA HIS A 144 -8.05 8.82 4.86
C HIS A 144 -7.39 9.14 3.51
N ASP A 145 -7.04 8.11 2.73
CA ASP A 145 -6.55 8.25 1.35
C ASP A 145 -7.64 8.70 0.33
N SER A 146 -8.86 9.04 0.78
CA SER A 146 -9.85 9.77 -0.03
C SER A 146 -10.69 10.73 0.81
N ASP A 147 -10.67 12.01 0.44
CA ASP A 147 -11.48 13.06 1.07
C ASP A 147 -11.82 14.17 0.06
N PHE A 148 -12.40 15.29 0.47
CA PHE A 148 -12.63 16.45 -0.40
C PHE A 148 -11.32 16.96 -1.05
N ASN A 149 -10.21 16.89 -0.31
CA ASN A 149 -8.88 17.38 -0.73
C ASN A 149 -8.00 16.34 -1.45
N ILE A 150 -8.30 15.03 -1.35
CA ILE A 150 -7.47 13.94 -1.92
C ILE A 150 -8.32 12.86 -2.58
N SER A 151 -7.78 12.17 -3.59
CA SER A 151 -8.40 10.93 -4.09
C SER A 151 -7.37 9.82 -4.24
N ARG A 152 -7.80 8.58 -3.98
CA ARG A 152 -7.02 7.35 -4.24
C ARG A 152 -6.47 7.29 -5.68
N GLN A 153 -7.23 7.85 -6.64
CA GLN A 153 -6.79 7.96 -8.03
C GLN A 153 -5.64 8.97 -8.20
N GLY A 154 -5.70 10.13 -7.53
CA GLY A 154 -4.61 11.10 -7.49
C GLY A 154 -3.35 10.59 -6.78
N ILE A 155 -3.50 9.77 -5.73
CA ILE A 155 -2.39 9.05 -5.08
C ILE A 155 -1.76 8.08 -6.10
N PHE A 156 -2.57 7.23 -6.73
CA PHE A 156 -2.12 6.27 -7.76
C PHE A 156 -1.41 6.95 -8.95
N GLU A 157 -1.87 8.13 -9.38
CA GLU A 157 -1.24 8.93 -10.44
C GLU A 157 0.06 9.64 -10.01
N GLN A 158 0.29 9.86 -8.72
CA GLN A 158 1.59 10.25 -8.17
C GLN A 158 2.49 9.01 -8.02
N GLU A 159 1.94 7.89 -7.55
CA GLU A 159 2.67 6.65 -7.25
C GLU A 159 3.24 5.97 -8.50
N SER A 160 2.45 5.90 -9.57
CA SER A 160 2.81 5.30 -10.86
C SER A 160 3.97 6.00 -11.59
N ARG A 161 4.46 7.13 -11.08
CA ARG A 161 5.66 7.81 -11.56
C ARG A 161 6.96 7.15 -11.08
N TYR A 162 6.88 6.34 -10.03
CA TYR A 162 8.01 5.60 -9.49
C TYR A 162 8.08 4.20 -10.10
N SER A 163 9.16 3.89 -10.83
CA SER A 163 9.41 2.55 -11.39
C SER A 163 9.61 1.43 -10.34
N LEU A 164 9.72 1.80 -9.07
CA LEU A 164 9.75 0.90 -7.92
C LEU A 164 8.35 0.55 -7.40
N SER A 165 7.31 1.32 -7.75
CA SER A 165 5.93 0.97 -7.42
C SER A 165 5.46 -0.22 -8.25
N ARG A 166 4.75 -1.13 -7.61
CA ARG A 166 4.08 -2.27 -8.21
C ARG A 166 2.56 -2.19 -8.07
N THR A 167 2.04 -1.13 -7.46
CA THR A 167 0.60 -0.86 -7.34
C THR A 167 -0.06 -0.80 -8.71
N LYS A 168 -1.28 -1.30 -8.82
CA LYS A 168 -2.07 -1.30 -10.07
C LYS A 168 -3.53 -1.02 -9.77
N ASN A 169 -4.30 -0.64 -10.79
CA ASN A 169 -5.75 -0.71 -10.75
C ASN A 169 -6.22 -1.66 -11.87
N MET A 170 -6.74 -2.83 -11.50
CA MET A 170 -7.22 -3.86 -12.45
C MET A 170 -8.76 -3.89 -12.57
N VAL A 171 -9.49 -3.11 -11.76
CA VAL A 171 -10.96 -3.10 -11.75
C VAL A 171 -11.45 -1.71 -12.13
N SER A 172 -12.03 -1.59 -13.33
CA SER A 172 -12.48 -0.31 -13.90
C SER A 172 -13.95 0.03 -13.60
N SER A 173 -14.57 -0.61 -12.60
CA SER A 173 -15.95 -0.32 -12.20
C SER A 173 -15.98 0.92 -11.32
N SER A 174 -16.96 1.81 -11.52
CA SER A 174 -17.04 3.09 -10.80
C SER A 174 -17.28 2.96 -9.29
N ASP A 175 -17.72 1.79 -8.83
CA ASP A 175 -17.91 1.47 -7.41
C ASP A 175 -16.68 0.79 -6.76
N ALA A 176 -15.69 0.35 -7.53
CA ALA A 176 -14.61 -0.51 -7.05
C ALA A 176 -13.58 0.18 -6.17
N GLY A 177 -13.39 1.50 -6.34
CA GLY A 177 -12.24 2.22 -5.81
C GLY A 177 -11.03 2.16 -6.75
N VAL A 178 -9.83 2.14 -6.18
CA VAL A 178 -8.52 2.05 -6.88
C VAL A 178 -7.78 0.85 -6.27
N SER A 179 -6.47 0.64 -6.51
CA SER A 179 -5.64 -0.36 -5.81
C SER A 179 -6.18 -1.82 -5.72
N ASN A 180 -7.12 -2.22 -6.59
CA ASN A 180 -7.61 -3.59 -6.70
C ASN A 180 -6.78 -4.35 -7.74
N TYR A 181 -5.92 -5.29 -7.32
CA TYR A 181 -4.99 -6.01 -8.21
C TYR A 181 -4.38 -7.26 -7.54
N TYR A 182 -3.52 -7.97 -8.29
CA TYR A 182 -2.64 -9.00 -7.73
C TYR A 182 -1.21 -8.87 -8.25
N LEU A 183 -0.26 -9.37 -7.46
CA LEU A 183 1.15 -9.51 -7.83
C LEU A 183 1.59 -10.99 -7.71
N PRO A 184 2.06 -11.61 -8.81
CA PRO A 184 2.65 -12.94 -8.78
C PRO A 184 4.12 -12.90 -8.32
N VAL A 185 4.48 -13.80 -7.40
CA VAL A 185 5.85 -14.04 -6.94
C VAL A 185 6.32 -15.39 -7.48
N TYR A 186 7.50 -15.44 -8.10
CA TYR A 186 8.00 -16.63 -8.80
C TYR A 186 9.23 -17.25 -8.13
N GLY A 187 9.37 -18.58 -8.20
CA GLY A 187 10.67 -19.22 -8.00
C GLY A 187 11.65 -18.83 -9.11
N ASN A 188 12.96 -18.96 -8.86
CA ASN A 188 14.00 -18.57 -9.82
C ASN A 188 13.79 -19.20 -11.20
N ASP A 189 13.56 -20.51 -11.23
CA ASP A 189 13.45 -21.33 -12.45
C ASP A 189 12.00 -21.63 -12.88
N SER A 190 11.00 -20.95 -12.30
CA SER A 190 9.58 -21.26 -12.53
C SER A 190 8.88 -20.23 -13.42
N ALA A 191 8.16 -20.71 -14.44
CA ALA A 191 7.21 -19.91 -15.23
C ALA A 191 5.80 -19.84 -14.58
N VAL A 192 5.58 -20.56 -13.48
CA VAL A 192 4.34 -20.54 -12.69
C VAL A 192 4.61 -19.77 -11.39
N PRO A 193 3.76 -18.81 -10.98
CA PRO A 193 3.92 -18.12 -9.70
C PRO A 193 3.85 -19.11 -8.55
N GLU A 194 4.75 -18.99 -7.58
CA GLU A 194 4.76 -19.77 -6.33
C GLU A 194 3.85 -19.15 -5.28
N PHE A 195 3.67 -17.83 -5.31
CA PHE A 195 2.65 -17.12 -4.54
C PHE A 195 1.89 -16.10 -5.39
N LEU A 196 0.66 -15.81 -4.99
CA LEU A 196 -0.07 -14.60 -5.38
C LEU A 196 -0.24 -13.69 -4.15
N LEU A 197 -0.05 -12.39 -4.35
CA LEU A 197 -0.36 -11.35 -3.38
C LEU A 197 -1.59 -10.60 -3.90
N TRP A 198 -2.71 -10.62 -3.19
CA TRP A 198 -3.94 -9.92 -3.57
C TRP A 198 -4.07 -8.60 -2.82
N PHE A 199 -4.53 -7.56 -3.50
CA PHE A 199 -4.69 -6.21 -2.96
C PHE A 199 -6.10 -5.73 -3.25
N PHE A 200 -6.79 -5.25 -2.22
CA PHE A 200 -8.19 -4.84 -2.27
C PHE A 200 -8.39 -3.46 -1.63
N ASP A 201 -9.20 -2.62 -2.27
CA ASP A 201 -9.64 -1.33 -1.74
C ASP A 201 -10.97 -1.49 -1.00
N SER A 202 -10.92 -1.36 0.32
CA SER A 202 -12.08 -1.32 1.21
C SER A 202 -12.80 0.04 1.20
N ARG A 203 -12.29 1.02 0.46
CA ARG A 203 -12.88 2.35 0.24
C ARG A 203 -13.03 3.13 1.55
N GLY A 204 -14.21 3.67 1.84
CA GLY A 204 -14.41 4.62 2.94
C GLY A 204 -13.91 6.04 2.60
N GLY A 205 -13.75 6.89 3.62
CA GLY A 205 -13.39 8.31 3.46
C GLY A 205 -14.55 9.15 2.93
N ASN A 206 -14.26 10.18 2.14
CA ASN A 206 -15.25 10.98 1.42
C ASN A 206 -14.96 11.06 -0.08
N TYR A 207 -15.96 11.45 -0.86
CA TYR A 207 -15.86 11.64 -2.31
C TYR A 207 -15.14 12.96 -2.64
N PHE A 208 -14.06 12.84 -3.41
CA PHE A 208 -13.25 13.96 -3.87
C PHE A 208 -14.08 15.06 -4.54
N GLN A 209 -13.94 16.28 -4.04
CA GLN A 209 -14.63 17.49 -4.51
C GLN A 209 -16.18 17.39 -4.53
N GLN A 210 -16.80 16.50 -3.74
CA GLN A 210 -18.25 16.44 -3.58
C GLN A 210 -18.68 16.95 -2.21
N SER A 211 -19.62 17.90 -2.21
CA SER A 211 -20.23 18.44 -0.99
C SER A 211 -21.74 18.27 -0.98
N SER A 212 -22.30 18.18 0.22
CA SER A 212 -23.74 18.24 0.50
C SER A 212 -24.33 19.62 0.24
N SER A 213 -25.65 19.73 0.33
CA SER A 213 -26.34 21.04 0.35
C SER A 213 -25.97 21.93 1.54
N SER A 214 -25.35 21.37 2.58
CA SER A 214 -24.81 22.06 3.76
C SER A 214 -23.33 22.45 3.61
N SER A 215 -22.69 22.13 2.49
CA SER A 215 -21.24 22.29 2.23
C SER A 215 -20.32 21.33 3.00
N GLU A 216 -20.87 20.26 3.58
CA GLU A 216 -20.10 19.19 4.24
C GLU A 216 -19.65 18.14 3.21
N SER A 217 -18.63 17.33 3.52
CA SER A 217 -18.14 16.24 2.67
C SER A 217 -19.16 15.09 2.55
N VAL A 218 -19.18 14.43 1.39
CA VAL A 218 -20.10 13.31 1.08
C VAL A 218 -19.39 11.95 1.24
N PRO A 219 -19.88 11.02 2.08
CA PRO A 219 -19.08 9.88 2.52
C PRO A 219 -19.05 8.63 1.63
N GLN A 220 -17.89 7.99 1.67
CA GLN A 220 -17.45 6.70 1.11
C GLN A 220 -18.12 5.43 1.68
N PRO A 221 -18.83 4.57 0.93
CA PRO A 221 -19.03 3.17 1.34
C PRO A 221 -17.70 2.51 1.75
N ASN A 222 -17.62 1.91 2.95
CA ASN A 222 -16.39 1.39 3.56
C ASN A 222 -16.29 -0.15 3.55
N TRP A 223 -16.48 -0.77 2.39
CA TRP A 223 -16.28 -2.22 2.20
C TRP A 223 -15.75 -2.53 0.79
N VAL A 224 -15.18 -3.71 0.58
CA VAL A 224 -14.80 -4.16 -0.78
C VAL A 224 -16.04 -4.35 -1.65
N ALA A 225 -16.07 -3.74 -2.84
CA ALA A 225 -17.25 -3.70 -3.70
C ALA A 225 -17.57 -5.06 -4.38
N GLN A 226 -18.84 -5.30 -4.73
CA GLN A 226 -19.25 -6.53 -5.42
C GLN A 226 -18.51 -6.71 -6.77
N SER A 227 -18.29 -5.62 -7.51
CA SER A 227 -17.52 -5.63 -8.77
C SER A 227 -16.06 -6.12 -8.59
N VAL A 228 -15.48 -5.88 -7.41
CA VAL A 228 -14.15 -6.40 -7.03
C VAL A 228 -14.23 -7.87 -6.63
N VAL A 229 -15.28 -8.29 -5.92
CA VAL A 229 -15.54 -9.70 -5.56
C VAL A 229 -15.74 -10.57 -6.80
N ASP A 230 -16.49 -10.07 -7.78
CA ASP A 230 -16.71 -10.72 -9.07
C ASP A 230 -15.39 -10.85 -9.84
N TRP A 231 -14.66 -9.73 -10.01
CA TRP A 231 -13.34 -9.70 -10.64
C TRP A 231 -12.35 -10.67 -9.97
N PHE A 232 -12.31 -10.72 -8.64
CA PHE A 232 -11.43 -11.60 -7.87
C PHE A 232 -11.75 -13.07 -8.15
N THR A 233 -13.04 -13.42 -8.10
CA THR A 233 -13.53 -14.79 -8.33
C THR A 233 -13.22 -15.27 -9.75
N GLU A 234 -13.46 -14.42 -10.77
CA GLU A 234 -13.12 -14.71 -12.16
C GLU A 234 -11.60 -14.80 -12.37
N THR A 235 -10.84 -13.82 -11.89
CA THR A 235 -9.38 -13.73 -12.07
C THR A 235 -8.67 -14.91 -11.40
N ARG A 236 -9.05 -15.27 -10.18
CA ARG A 236 -8.56 -16.47 -9.50
C ARG A 236 -8.84 -17.72 -10.33
N SER A 237 -10.09 -17.91 -10.74
CA SER A 237 -10.50 -19.09 -11.53
C SER A 237 -9.74 -19.19 -12.86
N ALA A 238 -9.47 -18.04 -13.51
CA ALA A 238 -8.65 -17.95 -14.71
C ALA A 238 -7.17 -18.29 -14.43
N LEU A 239 -6.59 -17.84 -13.32
CA LEU A 239 -5.21 -18.16 -12.91
C LEU A 239 -5.04 -19.64 -12.56
N GLU A 240 -5.94 -20.21 -11.76
CA GLU A 240 -5.95 -21.65 -11.42
C GLU A 240 -6.00 -22.51 -12.70
N LYS A 241 -6.88 -22.16 -13.63
CA LYS A 241 -7.02 -22.83 -14.94
C LYS A 241 -5.78 -22.64 -15.83
N LYS A 242 -5.21 -21.44 -15.89
CA LYS A 242 -4.02 -21.09 -16.68
C LYS A 242 -2.77 -21.85 -16.23
N HIS A 243 -2.62 -22.06 -14.93
CA HIS A 243 -1.46 -22.73 -14.33
C HIS A 243 -1.70 -24.21 -13.99
N ASN A 244 -2.93 -24.71 -14.16
CA ASN A 244 -3.38 -26.05 -13.75
C ASN A 244 -3.00 -26.39 -12.29
N ARG A 245 -3.01 -25.37 -11.42
CA ARG A 245 -2.54 -25.42 -10.03
C ARG A 245 -3.22 -24.32 -9.22
N VAL A 246 -3.69 -24.67 -8.02
CA VAL A 246 -4.00 -23.68 -6.97
C VAL A 246 -2.69 -23.06 -6.50
N VAL A 247 -2.46 -21.78 -6.79
CA VAL A 247 -1.28 -21.06 -6.31
C VAL A 247 -1.58 -20.51 -4.91
N PRO A 248 -0.80 -20.85 -3.86
CA PRO A 248 -1.00 -20.31 -2.53
C PRO A 248 -0.91 -18.78 -2.50
N SER A 249 -1.64 -18.12 -1.61
CA SER A 249 -1.74 -16.67 -1.62
C SER A 249 -1.93 -16.04 -0.23
N VAL A 250 -1.73 -14.73 -0.17
CA VAL A 250 -2.13 -13.85 0.94
C VAL A 250 -2.83 -12.62 0.37
N ALA A 251 -3.61 -11.94 1.20
CA ALA A 251 -4.38 -10.75 0.80
C ALA A 251 -4.13 -9.55 1.73
N PHE A 252 -4.24 -8.35 1.15
CA PHE A 252 -4.12 -7.05 1.81
C PHE A 252 -5.40 -6.25 1.52
N VAL A 253 -6.02 -5.75 2.57
CA VAL A 253 -7.21 -4.88 2.53
C VAL A 253 -7.12 -3.95 3.73
N HIS A 254 -7.35 -2.65 3.57
CA HIS A 254 -7.07 -1.72 4.68
C HIS A 254 -8.00 -1.91 5.88
N ILE A 255 -9.33 -1.83 5.68
CA ILE A 255 -10.33 -1.95 6.76
C ILE A 255 -10.60 -3.44 7.06
N PRO A 256 -10.60 -3.87 8.33
CA PRO A 256 -10.85 -5.27 8.71
C PRO A 256 -12.28 -5.73 8.39
N VAL A 257 -12.43 -7.01 8.05
CA VAL A 257 -13.74 -7.63 7.81
C VAL A 257 -14.50 -7.90 9.12
N ASN A 258 -15.84 -7.96 9.06
CA ASN A 258 -16.71 -8.23 10.21
C ASN A 258 -16.34 -9.52 10.97
N ALA A 259 -15.68 -10.50 10.34
CA ALA A 259 -15.15 -11.68 11.03
C ALA A 259 -14.19 -11.35 12.17
N MET A 260 -13.37 -10.29 12.03
CA MET A 260 -12.41 -9.86 13.06
C MET A 260 -13.16 -9.27 14.27
N ALA A 261 -14.11 -8.35 14.04
CA ALA A 261 -14.96 -7.81 15.10
C ALA A 261 -15.83 -8.89 15.79
N ALA A 262 -16.37 -9.84 15.02
CA ALA A 262 -17.15 -10.96 15.55
C ALA A 262 -16.29 -11.94 16.39
N PHE A 263 -14.98 -12.00 16.15
CA PHE A 263 -14.03 -12.69 17.03
C PHE A 263 -13.71 -11.85 18.27
N GLN A 264 -13.34 -10.58 18.11
CA GLN A 264 -13.03 -9.65 19.20
C GLN A 264 -14.16 -9.58 20.25
N ALA A 265 -15.42 -9.53 19.79
CA ALA A 265 -16.63 -9.54 20.63
C ALA A 265 -16.90 -10.86 21.39
N GLN A 266 -16.09 -11.90 21.17
CA GLN A 266 -16.06 -13.15 21.95
C GLN A 266 -14.84 -13.23 22.89
N GLY A 267 -13.83 -12.38 22.69
CA GLY A 267 -12.62 -12.26 23.49
C GLY A 267 -11.37 -12.77 22.79
N VAL A 268 -10.29 -11.98 22.82
CA VAL A 268 -8.97 -12.31 22.28
C VAL A 268 -8.07 -12.80 23.42
N ASP A 269 -7.53 -14.02 23.32
CA ASP A 269 -6.64 -14.58 24.35
C ASP A 269 -5.21 -14.13 24.06
N THR A 270 -4.70 -13.22 24.87
CA THR A 270 -3.31 -12.68 24.83
C THR A 270 -2.19 -13.72 24.72
N HIS A 271 -2.44 -15.00 25.02
CA HIS A 271 -1.46 -16.09 24.88
C HIS A 271 -1.71 -17.02 23.69
N ARG A 272 -2.78 -16.85 22.92
CA ARG A 272 -3.08 -17.61 21.68
C ARG A 272 -3.09 -16.71 20.45
N GLU A 273 -3.66 -15.53 20.63
CA GLU A 273 -3.72 -14.41 19.70
C GLU A 273 -2.84 -13.25 20.23
N PRO A 274 -1.50 -13.41 20.30
CA PRO A 274 -0.61 -12.44 20.95
C PRO A 274 -0.48 -11.15 20.13
N GLY A 275 -1.19 -10.11 20.57
CA GLY A 275 -1.12 -8.73 20.09
C GLY A 275 -1.65 -7.76 21.15
N ILE A 276 -1.58 -6.45 20.87
CA ILE A 276 -2.41 -5.45 21.55
C ILE A 276 -3.83 -5.58 21.02
N ASN A 277 -4.85 -5.41 21.87
CA ASN A 277 -6.27 -5.34 21.50
C ASN A 277 -6.88 -4.16 22.26
N ASP A 278 -6.49 -2.94 21.94
CA ASP A 278 -6.92 -1.75 22.67
C ASP A 278 -8.08 -1.00 21.98
N ASP A 279 -8.28 -1.18 20.67
CA ASP A 279 -9.42 -0.60 19.93
C ASP A 279 -10.62 -1.56 19.95
N ASN A 280 -11.40 -1.48 21.03
CA ASN A 280 -12.49 -2.41 21.31
C ASN A 280 -13.80 -1.65 21.64
N PRO A 281 -14.86 -1.73 20.79
CA PRO A 281 -14.95 -2.52 19.56
C PRO A 281 -14.21 -1.91 18.36
N LEU A 282 -13.60 -2.76 17.54
CA LEU A 282 -12.85 -2.39 16.33
C LEU A 282 -13.74 -1.91 15.16
N ALA A 283 -13.16 -1.14 14.25
CA ALA A 283 -13.84 -0.45 13.15
C ALA A 283 -13.94 -1.30 11.85
N GLN A 284 -14.91 -2.21 11.84
CA GLN A 284 -15.15 -3.14 10.72
C GLN A 284 -15.70 -2.52 9.41
N GLN A 285 -15.45 -3.20 8.29
CA GLN A 285 -16.08 -2.92 7.00
C GLN A 285 -17.61 -2.86 7.09
N GLY A 286 -18.20 -1.90 6.38
CA GLY A 286 -19.65 -1.64 6.38
C GLY A 286 -20.18 -0.90 7.62
N SER A 287 -19.32 -0.56 8.59
CA SER A 287 -19.67 0.21 9.80
C SER A 287 -18.80 1.46 9.96
N ALA A 288 -19.22 2.62 9.44
CA ALA A 288 -18.46 3.87 9.60
C ALA A 288 -19.30 5.14 9.40
N SER A 289 -18.88 6.23 10.04
CA SER A 289 -19.09 7.60 9.55
C SER A 289 -18.02 7.94 8.50
N GLY A 290 -18.26 8.96 7.67
CA GLY A 290 -17.16 9.56 6.89
C GLY A 290 -16.16 10.32 7.77
N GLN A 291 -15.07 10.80 7.18
CA GLN A 291 -13.97 11.50 7.87
C GLN A 291 -14.16 13.03 7.87
N GLY A 292 -13.79 13.70 8.97
CA GLY A 292 -13.92 15.16 9.08
C GLY A 292 -15.38 15.66 9.09
N ASP A 293 -15.62 16.84 8.49
CA ASP A 293 -16.94 17.49 8.43
C ASP A 293 -17.86 16.81 7.39
N VAL A 294 -18.71 15.86 7.82
CA VAL A 294 -19.50 14.99 6.92
C VAL A 294 -21.02 15.11 7.03
N SER A 295 -21.70 15.02 5.88
CA SER A 295 -23.17 15.13 5.82
C SER A 295 -23.88 13.81 6.17
N GLY A 296 -24.26 13.63 7.44
CA GLY A 296 -25.45 12.88 7.87
C GLY A 296 -25.58 11.38 7.56
N ALA A 297 -24.67 10.79 6.79
CA ALA A 297 -24.70 9.38 6.39
C ALA A 297 -23.68 8.58 7.21
N VAL A 298 -24.19 7.78 8.14
CA VAL A 298 -23.46 6.71 8.82
C VAL A 298 -23.83 5.40 8.14
N PHE A 299 -22.83 4.64 7.69
CA PHE A 299 -23.03 3.28 7.22
C PHE A 299 -23.22 2.37 8.43
N THR A 300 -24.45 1.89 8.62
CA THR A 300 -24.77 0.85 9.60
C THR A 300 -24.53 -0.52 8.99
N TYR A 301 -23.78 -1.38 9.67
CA TYR A 301 -23.52 -2.72 9.18
C TYR A 301 -24.81 -3.57 9.07
N ASN A 302 -24.95 -4.21 7.92
CA ASN A 302 -26.07 -5.08 7.53
C ASN A 302 -25.59 -6.19 6.56
N GLY A 303 -24.33 -6.62 6.68
CA GLY A 303 -23.74 -7.70 5.87
C GLY A 303 -23.08 -7.27 4.56
N GLN A 304 -22.62 -6.01 4.44
CA GLN A 304 -22.06 -5.45 3.20
C GLN A 304 -20.81 -6.18 2.70
N ASP A 305 -19.98 -6.71 3.59
CA ASP A 305 -18.73 -7.43 3.30
C ASP A 305 -18.92 -8.96 3.19
N ILE A 306 -20.14 -9.49 3.40
CA ILE A 306 -20.42 -10.93 3.30
C ILE A 306 -19.99 -11.54 1.96
N PRO A 307 -20.20 -10.90 0.79
CA PRO A 307 -19.71 -11.43 -0.49
C PRO A 307 -18.17 -11.52 -0.54
N PHE A 308 -17.48 -10.55 0.05
CA PHE A 308 -16.01 -10.53 0.11
C PHE A 308 -15.48 -11.62 1.06
N MET A 309 -16.03 -11.72 2.29
CA MET A 309 -15.70 -12.81 3.22
C MET A 309 -15.97 -14.20 2.62
N GLN A 310 -17.07 -14.39 1.89
CA GLN A 310 -17.36 -15.64 1.20
C GLN A 310 -16.32 -15.94 0.11
N ALA A 311 -15.94 -14.96 -0.72
CA ALA A 311 -14.92 -15.16 -1.76
C ALA A 311 -13.51 -15.42 -1.19
N LEU A 312 -13.18 -14.86 -0.03
CA LEU A 312 -11.95 -15.20 0.72
C LEU A 312 -11.98 -16.66 1.19
N LEU A 313 -13.10 -17.12 1.78
CA LEU A 313 -13.27 -18.51 2.22
C LEU A 313 -13.31 -19.52 1.06
N ASP A 314 -13.85 -19.15 -0.10
CA ASP A 314 -13.86 -19.99 -1.31
C ASP A 314 -12.50 -20.01 -2.03
N THR A 315 -11.54 -19.18 -1.62
CA THR A 315 -10.19 -19.13 -2.19
C THR A 315 -9.30 -20.18 -1.54
N LYS A 316 -9.25 -21.35 -2.18
CA LYS A 316 -8.32 -22.43 -1.82
C LYS A 316 -6.88 -21.91 -1.83
N GLY A 317 -6.14 -22.18 -0.77
CA GLY A 317 -4.74 -21.77 -0.65
C GLY A 317 -4.51 -20.30 -0.32
N LEU A 318 -5.55 -19.49 -0.08
CA LEU A 318 -5.39 -18.26 0.68
C LEU A 318 -5.00 -18.64 2.12
N LYS A 319 -3.84 -18.19 2.56
CA LYS A 319 -3.26 -18.50 3.87
C LYS A 319 -3.70 -17.49 4.94
N ALA A 320 -3.56 -16.21 4.61
CA ALA A 320 -3.85 -15.13 5.54
C ALA A 320 -4.34 -13.85 4.83
N VAL A 321 -5.07 -13.01 5.57
CA VAL A 321 -5.45 -11.65 5.19
C VAL A 321 -4.91 -10.66 6.23
N PHE A 322 -4.40 -9.51 5.77
CA PHE A 322 -3.79 -8.47 6.60
C PHE A 322 -4.53 -7.13 6.43
N SER A 323 -4.83 -6.46 7.55
CA SER A 323 -5.59 -5.19 7.62
C SER A 323 -4.96 -4.21 8.61
N GLY A 324 -5.05 -2.90 8.35
CA GLY A 324 -4.64 -1.84 9.29
C GLY A 324 -5.84 -1.28 10.05
N HIS A 325 -6.03 0.04 9.97
CA HIS A 325 -7.21 0.81 10.37
C HIS A 325 -7.40 0.99 11.88
N ASP A 326 -7.43 -0.10 12.65
CA ASP A 326 -7.50 -0.06 14.12
C ASP A 326 -6.07 0.04 14.69
N HIS A 327 -5.71 1.23 15.19
CA HIS A 327 -4.32 1.59 15.50
C HIS A 327 -3.74 0.89 16.73
N GLY A 328 -4.62 0.43 17.61
CA GLY A 328 -4.35 -0.25 18.87
C GLY A 328 -4.49 -1.77 18.80
N ASP A 329 -4.75 -2.34 17.63
CA ASP A 329 -4.88 -3.79 17.44
C ASP A 329 -3.73 -4.34 16.58
N ASP A 330 -3.04 -5.40 17.03
CA ASP A 330 -1.99 -6.09 16.22
C ASP A 330 -1.93 -7.62 16.42
N TRP A 331 -3.04 -8.24 16.81
CA TRP A 331 -3.20 -9.70 16.87
C TRP A 331 -3.50 -10.31 15.50
N CYS A 332 -3.42 -11.64 15.44
CA CYS A 332 -4.08 -12.45 14.41
C CYS A 332 -5.05 -13.41 15.09
N PHE A 333 -6.03 -13.95 14.36
CA PHE A 333 -6.81 -15.10 14.80
C PHE A 333 -7.04 -16.10 13.66
N ARG A 334 -7.32 -17.35 14.04
CA ARG A 334 -7.63 -18.43 13.12
C ARG A 334 -9.14 -18.57 12.94
N TRP A 335 -9.67 -18.23 11.77
CA TRP A 335 -11.11 -18.39 11.50
C TRP A 335 -11.42 -19.82 11.02
N ASP A 336 -11.58 -20.75 11.97
CA ASP A 336 -11.86 -22.18 11.74
C ASP A 336 -13.31 -22.62 12.02
N SER A 337 -14.15 -21.68 12.48
CA SER A 337 -15.41 -21.98 13.15
C SER A 337 -16.49 -20.92 12.88
N LYS A 338 -17.73 -21.18 13.32
CA LYS A 338 -18.85 -20.24 13.14
C LYS A 338 -18.90 -19.25 14.30
N LEU A 339 -18.47 -18.02 14.04
CA LEU A 339 -18.44 -16.94 15.02
C LEU A 339 -19.86 -16.46 15.38
N LYS A 340 -20.03 -15.95 16.60
CA LYS A 340 -21.31 -15.45 17.10
C LYS A 340 -21.83 -14.29 16.24
N GLY A 341 -23.10 -14.36 15.85
CA GLY A 341 -23.75 -13.33 15.02
C GLY A 341 -23.47 -13.44 13.51
N MET A 342 -22.53 -14.29 13.07
CA MET A 342 -22.26 -14.49 11.66
C MET A 342 -23.12 -15.59 11.03
N ASN A 343 -23.36 -15.48 9.72
CA ASN A 343 -23.94 -16.58 8.93
C ASN A 343 -22.89 -17.51 8.34
N LEU A 344 -21.69 -16.99 8.02
CA LEU A 344 -20.54 -17.74 7.51
C LEU A 344 -19.87 -18.59 8.59
N THR A 345 -19.15 -19.63 8.16
CA THR A 345 -18.32 -20.51 8.98
C THR A 345 -16.90 -20.46 8.44
N GLY A 346 -15.91 -20.24 9.32
CA GLY A 346 -14.51 -20.24 8.95
C GLY A 346 -14.02 -21.59 8.43
N ASN A 347 -12.97 -21.58 7.62
CA ASN A 347 -12.37 -22.77 6.98
C ASN A 347 -10.92 -23.03 7.43
N GLY A 348 -10.40 -22.26 8.39
CA GLY A 348 -8.99 -22.22 8.78
C GLY A 348 -8.17 -21.16 8.04
N LEU A 349 -8.80 -20.09 7.57
CA LEU A 349 -8.16 -18.86 7.09
C LEU A 349 -7.73 -18.02 8.29
N ASP A 350 -6.47 -17.58 8.33
CA ASP A 350 -5.98 -16.70 9.38
C ASP A 350 -6.21 -15.22 9.00
N LEU A 351 -6.69 -14.40 9.93
CA LEU A 351 -6.95 -12.97 9.74
C LEU A 351 -6.09 -12.18 10.73
N CYS A 352 -5.38 -11.16 10.25
CA CYS A 352 -4.38 -10.42 11.01
C CYS A 352 -4.58 -8.90 10.93
N PHE A 353 -4.38 -8.22 12.06
CA PHE A 353 -4.09 -6.79 12.08
C PHE A 353 -2.61 -6.55 11.85
N ASP A 354 -2.27 -5.55 11.04
CA ASP A 354 -0.93 -4.99 10.93
C ASP A 354 -0.61 -4.12 12.16
N ARG A 355 0.62 -3.63 12.29
CA ARG A 355 0.97 -2.66 13.33
C ARG A 355 0.99 -1.27 12.71
N ARG A 356 0.26 -0.31 13.30
CA ARG A 356 0.38 1.11 12.96
C ARG A 356 1.84 1.55 12.94
N SER A 357 2.23 2.07 11.79
CA SER A 357 3.59 2.55 11.52
C SER A 357 3.74 4.06 11.72
N GLY A 358 2.65 4.82 11.64
CA GLY A 358 2.67 6.28 11.71
C GLY A 358 2.85 6.86 13.11
N TYR A 359 3.38 8.07 13.16
CA TYR A 359 3.23 8.96 14.30
C TYR A 359 2.05 9.92 14.17
N GLY A 360 1.52 10.11 12.95
CA GLY A 360 0.20 10.69 12.74
C GLY A 360 -0.91 9.68 13.07
N GLY A 361 -2.11 10.15 13.37
CA GLY A 361 -3.24 9.36 13.86
C GLY A 361 -3.22 9.10 15.38
N TYR A 362 -4.33 8.61 15.92
CA TYR A 362 -4.51 8.41 17.36
C TYR A 362 -3.69 7.24 17.92
N GLY A 363 -3.32 7.29 19.21
CA GLY A 363 -2.66 6.20 19.94
C GLY A 363 -1.18 6.41 20.29
N SER A 364 -0.74 5.84 21.43
CA SER A 364 0.60 6.04 22.01
C SER A 364 1.55 4.83 21.95
N TRP A 365 1.08 3.67 21.48
CA TRP A 365 1.84 2.42 21.39
C TRP A 365 3.16 2.54 20.63
N THR A 366 4.10 1.62 20.87
CA THR A 366 5.37 1.59 20.10
C THR A 366 5.07 1.34 18.62
N ARG A 367 5.62 2.15 17.70
CA ARG A 367 5.36 2.00 16.27
C ARG A 367 6.13 0.81 15.71
N GLY A 368 5.64 0.25 14.62
CA GLY A 368 6.29 -0.87 13.96
C GLY A 368 5.65 -1.22 12.64
N SER A 369 6.00 -2.39 12.13
CA SER A 369 5.48 -2.95 10.87
C SER A 369 5.39 -4.46 11.00
N ARG A 370 4.30 -5.04 10.48
CA ARG A 370 4.14 -6.49 10.45
C ARG A 370 5.05 -7.09 9.39
N GLN A 371 5.84 -8.08 9.79
CA GLN A 371 6.67 -8.88 8.91
C GLN A 371 5.93 -10.17 8.58
N VAL A 372 6.00 -10.62 7.32
CA VAL A 372 5.37 -11.87 6.87
C VAL A 372 6.34 -12.64 5.99
N VAL A 373 6.61 -13.89 6.33
CA VAL A 373 7.49 -14.78 5.56
C VAL A 373 6.70 -15.96 5.01
N LEU A 374 6.63 -16.04 3.68
CA LEU A 374 6.12 -17.17 2.92
C LEU A 374 7.29 -18.09 2.54
N ARG A 375 7.06 -19.41 2.46
CA ARG A 375 8.10 -20.39 2.07
C ARG A 375 7.58 -21.42 1.08
N LYS A 376 8.33 -21.66 -0.01
CA LYS A 376 7.95 -22.61 -1.06
C LYS A 376 7.77 -24.02 -0.50
N GLY A 377 6.65 -24.66 -0.83
CA GLY A 377 6.34 -26.01 -0.35
C GLY A 377 6.01 -26.07 1.16
N LYS A 378 5.53 -24.97 1.73
CA LYS A 378 5.11 -24.84 3.12
C LYS A 378 3.73 -24.22 3.24
N ASP A 379 2.88 -24.85 4.05
CA ASP A 379 1.51 -24.40 4.27
C ASP A 379 1.41 -23.37 5.40
N ASP A 380 2.42 -23.27 6.27
CA ASP A 380 2.52 -22.22 7.30
C ASP A 380 2.86 -20.82 6.73
N VAL A 381 2.63 -19.81 7.56
CA VAL A 381 3.09 -18.42 7.37
C VAL A 381 3.71 -17.94 8.67
N GLN A 382 4.94 -17.44 8.63
CA GLN A 382 5.61 -16.91 9.83
C GLN A 382 5.41 -15.40 9.87
N THR A 383 4.97 -14.87 11.01
CA THR A 383 4.75 -13.42 11.17
C THR A 383 5.14 -12.95 12.57
N TRP A 384 5.57 -11.69 12.64
CA TRP A 384 5.88 -10.94 13.86
C TRP A 384 5.74 -9.45 13.54
N VAL A 385 5.72 -8.61 14.56
CA VAL A 385 5.84 -7.16 14.40
C VAL A 385 7.27 -6.74 14.72
N ARG A 386 7.93 -6.02 13.80
CA ARG A 386 9.20 -5.33 14.07
C ARG A 386 8.88 -3.94 14.61
N LEU A 387 9.37 -3.63 15.80
CA LEU A 387 9.16 -2.33 16.44
C LEU A 387 10.28 -1.34 16.10
N GLU A 388 9.99 -0.04 16.24
CA GLU A 388 10.89 1.06 15.87
C GLU A 388 12.20 1.11 16.68
N ASP A 389 12.22 0.47 17.85
CA ASP A 389 13.40 0.28 18.72
C ASP A 389 14.30 -0.90 18.28
N GLY A 390 13.91 -1.62 17.22
CA GLY A 390 14.59 -2.81 16.74
C GLY A 390 14.16 -4.12 17.43
N SER A 391 13.29 -4.09 18.43
CA SER A 391 12.75 -5.28 19.08
C SER A 391 11.65 -5.96 18.22
N SER A 392 11.13 -7.11 18.66
CA SER A 392 10.07 -7.84 17.95
C SER A 392 8.97 -8.33 18.87
N SER A 393 7.72 -8.11 18.48
CA SER A 393 6.50 -8.49 19.19
C SER A 393 5.66 -9.49 18.39
N GLY A 394 4.65 -10.12 19.01
CA GLY A 394 3.61 -10.91 18.34
C GLY A 394 4.12 -12.04 17.44
N LYS A 395 5.26 -12.68 17.76
CA LYS A 395 5.89 -13.66 16.88
C LYS A 395 5.20 -15.02 16.93
N VAL A 396 4.50 -15.35 15.85
CA VAL A 396 3.70 -16.58 15.69
C VAL A 396 4.02 -17.32 14.40
N THR A 397 3.45 -18.51 14.23
CA THR A 397 3.45 -19.26 12.97
C THR A 397 2.02 -19.67 12.69
N LEU A 398 1.39 -18.99 11.73
CA LEU A 398 0.02 -19.25 11.29
C LEU A 398 0.00 -20.61 10.59
N ASN A 399 -0.68 -21.58 11.21
CA ASN A 399 -0.68 -22.98 10.81
C ASN A 399 -1.93 -23.68 11.42
N GLY A 400 -2.03 -25.01 11.29
CA GLY A 400 -3.17 -25.78 11.82
C GLY A 400 -3.31 -25.86 13.35
N THR A 401 -2.34 -25.37 14.14
CA THR A 401 -2.39 -25.30 15.62
C THR A 401 -2.45 -23.86 16.16
N TYR A 402 -2.42 -22.85 15.29
CA TYR A 402 -2.63 -21.46 15.69
C TYR A 402 -4.02 -21.26 16.30
N GLY A 403 -4.13 -20.44 17.35
CA GLY A 403 -5.32 -20.35 18.23
C GLY A 403 -5.44 -21.48 19.28
N GLN A 404 -4.51 -22.44 19.28
CA GLN A 404 -4.42 -23.52 20.29
C GLN A 404 -3.03 -23.58 20.95
N ASP A 405 -1.98 -23.25 20.19
CA ASP A 405 -0.63 -23.01 20.69
C ASP A 405 -0.58 -21.86 21.71
N SER A 406 0.45 -21.87 22.57
CA SER A 406 0.65 -20.84 23.60
C SER A 406 1.92 -20.01 23.34
N TYR A 407 1.77 -18.69 23.36
CA TYR A 407 2.77 -17.69 23.04
C TYR A 407 2.98 -16.71 24.22
N PRO A 408 4.13 -16.01 24.29
CA PRO A 408 4.31 -14.88 25.21
C PRO A 408 3.33 -13.75 24.86
N SER A 409 2.66 -13.20 25.87
CA SER A 409 1.75 -12.08 25.67
C SER A 409 2.47 -10.78 25.28
N VAL A 410 1.82 -10.02 24.40
CA VAL A 410 2.27 -8.70 23.95
C VAL A 410 1.96 -7.66 25.03
N LYS A 411 2.72 -6.56 25.02
CA LYS A 411 2.46 -5.35 25.82
C LYS A 411 2.29 -4.15 24.89
N ALA A 412 1.41 -3.25 25.31
CA ALA A 412 1.17 -1.94 24.72
C ALA A 412 2.43 -1.05 24.71
#